data_AF-A0A2E1RSK6-F1
#
_entry.id   AF-A0A2E1RSK6-F1
#
_cell.length_a   1.000
_cell.length_b   1.000
_cell.length_c   1.000
_cell.angle_alpha   90.00
_cell.angle_beta   90.00
_cell.angle_gamma   90.00
#
_symmetry.space_group_name_H-M   'P 1'
#
loop_
_entity.id
_entity.type
_entity.pdbx_description
1 polymer ?
#
loop_
_entity_poly.entity_id
_entity_poly.type
_entity_poly.pdbx_seq_one_letter_code
_entity_poly.pdbx_strand_id
1 'polypeptide(L)'
;MKNETLKGFCALLVTVVTLLVFSTNNASAFEVITGSVTEISGPDDLSLDPDKAIIAVDAFGNGDSSVNGVTFSTDRVGLGDSVVEEGKVQVGDVSVTISAPNQIDNWAGANTFTGGTEGSAAALSEIMRDIRWQGAPNALDVSVAGLTAGSTYKVQLLFNEGADRDRGWDIAVNG
;
A
#
# COMPACT_ATOMS: atom_id res chain seq x y z
N MET A 1 -46.30 3.88 -41.34
CA MET A 1 -45.31 2.80 -41.12
C MET A 1 -43.92 3.30 -40.69
N LYS A 2 -43.37 4.41 -41.24
CA LYS A 2 -42.02 4.89 -40.85
C LYS A 2 -41.86 5.37 -39.40
N ASN A 3 -42.91 5.89 -38.78
CA ASN A 3 -42.82 6.55 -37.46
C ASN A 3 -42.75 5.57 -36.28
N GLU A 4 -43.45 4.44 -36.38
CA GLU A 4 -43.48 3.43 -35.30
C GLU A 4 -42.19 2.60 -35.25
N THR A 5 -41.57 2.33 -36.40
CA THR A 5 -40.26 1.67 -36.48
C THR A 5 -39.14 2.54 -35.91
N LEU A 6 -39.19 3.86 -36.15
CA LEU A 6 -38.20 4.81 -35.64
C LEU A 6 -38.31 4.97 -34.11
N LYS A 7 -39.53 5.01 -33.57
CA LYS A 7 -39.75 5.01 -32.11
C LYS A 7 -39.22 3.75 -31.44
N GLY A 8 -39.44 2.57 -32.04
CA GLY A 8 -38.92 1.30 -31.54
C GLY A 8 -37.38 1.26 -31.52
N PHE A 9 -36.75 1.82 -32.56
CA PHE A 9 -35.28 1.92 -32.63
C PHE A 9 -34.70 2.89 -31.59
N CYS A 10 -35.34 4.05 -31.39
CA CYS A 10 -34.92 5.01 -30.36
C CYS A 10 -35.10 4.44 -28.95
N ALA A 11 -36.20 3.73 -28.69
CA ALA A 11 -36.44 3.09 -27.39
C ALA A 11 -35.37 2.03 -27.09
N LEU A 12 -35.03 1.18 -28.06
CA LEU A 12 -33.98 0.17 -27.93
C LEU A 12 -32.61 0.79 -27.69
N LEU A 13 -32.26 1.85 -28.43
CA LEU A 13 -30.99 2.56 -28.27
C LEU A 13 -30.86 3.19 -26.88
N VAL A 14 -31.92 3.83 -26.38
CA VAL A 14 -31.95 4.38 -25.03
C VAL A 14 -31.77 3.28 -24.00
N THR A 15 -32.46 2.14 -24.12
CA THR A 15 -32.31 1.02 -23.18
C THR A 15 -30.89 0.45 -23.17
N VAL A 16 -30.25 0.27 -24.33
CA VAL A 16 -28.88 -0.26 -24.44
C VAL A 16 -27.85 0.71 -23.86
N VAL A 17 -27.97 2.01 -24.16
CA VAL A 17 -27.09 3.05 -23.59
C VAL A 17 -27.27 3.12 -22.07
N THR A 18 -28.50 3.03 -21.59
CA THR A 18 -28.80 3.04 -20.15
C THR A 18 -28.17 1.83 -19.46
N LEU A 19 -28.28 0.62 -20.02
CA LEU A 19 -27.64 -0.59 -19.48
C LEU A 19 -26.11 -0.49 -19.44
N LEU A 20 -25.50 0.04 -20.50
CA LEU A 20 -24.05 0.23 -20.60
C LEU A 20 -23.54 1.23 -19.55
N VAL A 21 -24.23 2.37 -19.39
CA VAL A 21 -23.86 3.42 -18.43
C VAL A 21 -24.05 2.98 -16.97
N PHE A 22 -25.02 2.09 -16.69
CA PHE A 22 -25.17 1.52 -15.34
C PHE A 22 -24.18 0.37 -15.04
N SER A 23 -23.68 -0.33 -16.07
CA SER A 23 -22.73 -1.44 -15.90
C SER A 23 -21.29 -1.01 -15.61
N THR A 24 -20.94 0.27 -15.79
CA THR A 24 -19.59 0.80 -15.54
C THR A 24 -19.38 1.38 -14.15
N ASN A 25 -20.37 1.29 -13.26
CA ASN A 25 -20.18 1.63 -11.85
C ASN A 25 -19.49 0.46 -11.13
N ASN A 26 -18.20 0.27 -11.41
CA ASN A 26 -17.34 -0.40 -10.44
C ASN A 26 -17.19 0.55 -9.25
N ALA A 27 -18.20 0.53 -8.37
CA ALA A 27 -18.05 1.08 -7.04
C ALA A 27 -17.11 0.13 -6.28
N SER A 28 -15.80 0.34 -6.43
CA SER A 28 -14.82 -0.20 -5.50
C SER A 28 -14.92 0.59 -4.19
N ALA A 29 -16.05 0.46 -3.51
CA ALA A 29 -16.23 0.99 -2.17
C ALA A 29 -15.51 0.04 -1.22
N PHE A 30 -14.34 0.44 -0.75
CA PHE A 30 -13.70 -0.19 0.39
C PHE A 30 -14.16 0.55 1.65
N GLU A 31 -14.72 -0.21 2.58
CA GLU A 31 -15.01 0.30 3.92
C GLU A 31 -13.81 -0.02 4.81
N VAL A 32 -13.22 1.01 5.42
CA VAL A 32 -12.30 0.80 6.55
C VAL A 32 -13.18 0.46 7.75
N ILE A 33 -13.38 -0.84 7.98
CA ILE A 33 -14.30 -1.35 9.00
C ILE A 33 -13.78 -0.97 10.40
N THR A 34 -12.46 -0.96 10.61
CA THR A 34 -11.79 -0.56 11.85
C THR A 34 -10.35 -0.10 11.59
N GLY A 35 -9.84 0.81 12.42
CA GLY A 35 -8.43 1.21 12.46
C GLY A 35 -7.96 1.38 13.90
N SER A 36 -6.69 1.10 14.17
CA SER A 36 -6.06 1.29 15.48
C SER A 36 -4.62 1.72 15.30
N VAL A 37 -4.14 2.59 16.21
CA VAL A 37 -2.71 2.92 16.33
C VAL A 37 -2.22 2.27 17.62
N THR A 38 -1.10 1.58 17.55
CA THR A 38 -0.51 0.87 18.68
C THR A 38 1.00 0.91 18.54
N GLU A 39 1.68 1.18 19.66
CA GLU A 39 3.13 1.09 19.75
C GLU A 39 3.57 -0.37 19.68
N ILE A 40 4.71 -0.64 19.05
CA ILE A 40 5.28 -1.98 18.93
C ILE A 40 6.62 -2.06 19.65
N SER A 41 6.88 -3.22 20.24
CA SER A 41 8.13 -3.58 20.92
C SER A 41 9.01 -4.51 20.06
N GLY A 42 8.46 -5.04 18.97
CA GLY A 42 9.19 -5.80 17.98
C GLY A 42 8.32 -6.60 17.02
N PRO A 43 8.90 -7.56 16.29
CA PRO A 43 8.22 -8.32 15.24
C PRO A 43 6.97 -9.07 15.68
N ASP A 44 6.91 -9.53 16.93
CA ASP A 44 5.80 -10.35 17.44
C ASP A 44 4.51 -9.55 17.66
N ASP A 45 4.60 -8.22 17.72
CA ASP A 45 3.44 -7.33 17.77
C ASP A 45 2.84 -7.09 16.37
N LEU A 46 3.55 -7.50 15.32
CA LEU A 46 3.10 -7.38 13.94
C LEU A 46 2.27 -8.59 13.53
N SER A 47 1.30 -8.34 12.66
CA SER A 47 0.40 -9.38 12.17
C SER A 47 0.95 -10.04 10.91
N LEU A 48 2.20 -10.49 10.98
CA LEU A 48 2.93 -11.09 9.88
C LEU A 48 2.60 -12.57 9.82
N ASP A 49 2.04 -12.99 8.68
CA ASP A 49 1.75 -14.37 8.36
C ASP A 49 2.30 -14.64 6.96
N PRO A 50 3.40 -15.39 6.80
CA PRO A 50 4.05 -15.60 5.51
C PRO A 50 3.14 -16.31 4.48
N ASP A 51 2.12 -17.04 4.94
CA ASP A 51 1.17 -17.72 4.06
C ASP A 51 0.03 -16.79 3.58
N LYS A 52 -0.12 -15.61 4.20
CA LYS A 52 -1.18 -14.64 3.88
C LYS A 52 -0.67 -13.27 3.44
N ALA A 53 0.60 -12.96 3.69
CA ALA A 53 1.20 -11.70 3.28
C ALA A 53 1.20 -11.62 1.74
N ILE A 54 0.46 -10.64 1.21
CA ILE A 54 0.38 -10.41 -0.24
C ILE A 54 1.63 -9.70 -0.74
N ILE A 55 2.03 -8.64 -0.04
CA ILE A 55 3.20 -7.82 -0.35
C ILE A 55 3.55 -7.00 0.90
N ALA A 56 4.83 -6.90 1.22
CA ALA A 56 5.36 -6.00 2.24
C ALA A 56 6.49 -5.19 1.62
N VAL A 57 6.49 -3.87 1.85
CA VAL A 57 7.42 -2.93 1.23
C VAL A 57 8.20 -2.20 2.30
N ASP A 58 9.53 -2.19 2.14
CA ASP A 58 10.46 -1.36 2.88
C ASP A 58 10.66 -0.03 2.12
N ALA A 59 10.05 1.04 2.64
CA ALA A 59 9.97 2.33 1.96
C ALA A 59 11.33 3.04 1.97
N PHE A 60 11.94 3.13 0.80
CA PHE A 60 13.33 3.53 0.61
C PHE A 60 14.27 2.65 1.45
N GLY A 61 14.08 1.34 1.47
CA GLY A 61 14.95 0.41 2.21
C GLY A 61 16.34 0.21 1.60
N ASN A 62 17.30 -0.28 2.40
CA ASN A 62 18.66 -0.59 1.95
C ASN A 62 18.85 -1.99 1.34
N GLY A 63 17.77 -2.76 1.23
CA GLY A 63 17.75 -4.09 0.63
C GLY A 63 16.54 -4.89 1.12
N ASP A 64 16.29 -6.02 0.48
CA ASP A 64 15.22 -6.92 0.91
C ASP A 64 15.56 -7.53 2.27
N SER A 65 14.57 -7.57 3.17
CA SER A 65 14.72 -8.06 4.54
C SER A 65 13.56 -8.97 4.93
N SER A 66 13.82 -9.98 5.77
CA SER A 66 12.77 -10.88 6.27
C SER A 66 12.46 -10.60 7.74
N VAL A 67 11.17 -10.47 8.06
CA VAL A 67 10.66 -10.33 9.42
C VAL A 67 9.57 -11.36 9.63
N ASN A 68 9.77 -12.29 10.57
CA ASN A 68 8.86 -13.39 10.87
C ASN A 68 8.42 -14.17 9.61
N GLY A 69 9.36 -14.38 8.68
CA GLY A 69 9.14 -15.10 7.43
C GLY A 69 8.50 -14.27 6.30
N VAL A 70 7.99 -13.08 6.57
CA VAL A 70 7.50 -12.15 5.54
C VAL A 70 8.67 -11.36 4.97
N THR A 71 8.80 -11.32 3.64
CA THR A 71 9.83 -10.52 2.97
C THR A 71 9.32 -9.11 2.75
N PHE A 72 9.98 -8.13 3.37
CA PHE A 72 9.85 -6.72 3.08
C PHE A 72 10.79 -6.41 1.92
N SER A 73 10.21 -6.18 0.74
CA SER A 73 10.98 -5.80 -0.44
C SER A 73 11.29 -4.31 -0.39
N THR A 74 12.55 -3.91 -0.55
CA THR A 74 12.86 -2.49 -0.74
C THR A 74 12.21 -1.99 -2.03
N ASP A 75 11.82 -0.73 -2.07
CA ASP A 75 11.36 -0.05 -3.28
C ASP A 75 12.47 0.79 -3.97
N ARG A 76 13.74 0.61 -3.54
CA ARG A 76 14.90 1.34 -4.08
C ARG A 76 15.54 0.60 -5.25
N VAL A 77 15.73 1.28 -6.37
CA VAL A 77 16.29 0.66 -7.59
C VAL A 77 17.68 0.08 -7.34
N GLY A 78 17.85 -1.19 -7.74
CA GLY A 78 19.13 -1.90 -7.67
C GLY A 78 19.45 -2.54 -6.32
N LEU A 79 18.57 -2.43 -5.32
CA LEU A 79 18.77 -3.01 -3.98
C LEU A 79 17.82 -4.16 -3.62
N GLY A 80 16.71 -4.33 -4.34
CA GLY A 80 15.73 -5.39 -4.11
C GLY A 80 15.40 -6.17 -5.37
N ASP A 81 15.06 -7.45 -5.20
CA ASP A 81 14.79 -8.37 -6.32
C ASP A 81 13.43 -8.08 -6.99
N SER A 82 12.50 -7.51 -6.22
CA SER A 82 11.12 -7.23 -6.65
C SER A 82 10.90 -5.79 -7.11
N VAL A 83 11.96 -4.98 -7.20
CA VAL A 83 11.88 -3.58 -7.66
C VAL A 83 11.74 -3.52 -9.16
N VAL A 84 10.73 -2.80 -9.63
CA VAL A 84 10.51 -2.57 -11.08
C VAL A 84 10.92 -1.15 -11.50
N GLU A 85 10.79 -0.18 -10.61
CA GLU A 85 11.26 1.20 -10.74
C GLU A 85 11.33 1.86 -9.36
N GLU A 86 11.91 3.06 -9.26
CA GLU A 86 12.08 3.75 -7.98
C GLU A 86 10.71 4.01 -7.33
N GLY A 87 10.57 3.59 -6.07
CA GLY A 87 9.31 3.68 -5.34
C GLY A 87 8.29 2.61 -5.74
N LYS A 88 8.66 1.58 -6.51
CA LYS A 88 7.70 0.55 -6.95
C LYS A 88 8.23 -0.88 -6.84
N VAL A 89 7.47 -1.68 -6.11
CA VAL A 89 7.69 -3.12 -5.91
C VAL A 89 6.56 -3.90 -6.59
N GLN A 90 6.91 -5.01 -7.23
CA GLN A 90 5.93 -5.95 -7.77
C GLN A 90 6.26 -7.39 -7.34
N VAL A 91 5.29 -8.05 -6.70
CA VAL A 91 5.36 -9.46 -6.29
C VAL A 91 4.19 -10.20 -6.93
N GLY A 92 4.50 -11.11 -7.86
CA GLY A 92 3.49 -11.75 -8.70
C GLY A 92 2.69 -10.72 -9.50
N ASP A 93 1.36 -10.78 -9.36
CA ASP A 93 0.43 -9.87 -10.06
C ASP A 93 0.15 -8.58 -9.25
N VAL A 94 0.61 -8.48 -8.00
CA VAL A 94 0.35 -7.34 -7.12
C VAL A 94 1.54 -6.38 -7.12
N SER A 95 1.26 -5.08 -7.23
CA SER A 95 2.28 -4.04 -7.13
C SER A 95 1.91 -2.96 -6.13
N VAL A 96 2.91 -2.45 -5.43
CA VAL A 96 2.80 -1.26 -4.57
C VAL A 96 3.70 -0.17 -5.13
N THR A 97 3.16 1.04 -5.28
CA THR A 97 3.90 2.24 -5.69
C THR A 97 3.80 3.31 -4.60
N ILE A 98 4.94 3.74 -4.07
CA ILE A 98 5.07 4.83 -3.11
C ILE A 98 5.58 6.06 -3.87
N SER A 99 4.73 7.06 -4.04
CA SER A 99 5.05 8.31 -4.74
C SER A 99 5.38 9.41 -3.74
N ALA A 100 6.67 9.74 -3.62
CA ALA A 100 7.16 10.84 -2.82
C ALA A 100 8.42 11.43 -3.47
N PRO A 101 8.60 12.77 -3.49
CA PRO A 101 9.75 13.41 -4.11
C PRO A 101 11.00 13.43 -3.20
N ASN A 102 10.85 13.13 -1.91
CA ASN A 102 11.95 13.17 -0.96
C ASN A 102 12.14 11.82 -0.27
N GLN A 103 13.39 11.53 0.06
CA GLN A 103 13.82 10.31 0.71
C GLN A 103 15.08 10.57 1.54
N ILE A 104 15.24 9.86 2.66
CA ILE A 104 16.36 10.05 3.59
C ILE A 104 16.79 8.69 4.15
N ASP A 105 18.07 8.35 3.99
CA ASP A 105 18.71 7.23 4.68
C ASP A 105 18.95 7.56 6.16
N ASN A 106 18.79 6.56 7.04
CA ASN A 106 19.06 6.65 8.48
C ASN A 106 18.32 7.82 9.14
N TRP A 107 17.09 8.08 8.69
CA TRP A 107 16.25 9.11 9.24
C TRP A 107 16.03 8.94 10.73
N ALA A 108 15.70 7.72 11.15
CA ALA A 108 15.54 7.36 12.54
C ALA A 108 16.74 6.55 13.07
N GLY A 109 16.95 6.67 14.38
CA GLY A 109 17.86 5.79 15.11
C GLY A 109 17.39 4.34 15.04
N ALA A 110 18.33 3.40 15.13
CA ALA A 110 18.00 1.99 15.20
C ALA A 110 17.19 1.70 16.48
N ASN A 111 16.04 1.05 16.32
CA ASN A 111 15.22 0.61 17.43
C ASN A 111 15.80 -0.65 18.07
N THR A 112 15.79 -0.73 19.39
CA THR A 112 16.14 -1.96 20.14
C THR A 112 14.92 -2.87 20.28
N PHE A 113 14.43 -3.38 19.15
CA PHE A 113 13.37 -4.38 19.14
C PHE A 113 13.84 -5.73 19.68
N THR A 114 12.88 -6.51 20.18
CA THR A 114 13.11 -7.89 20.63
C THR A 114 12.00 -8.81 20.10
N GLY A 115 12.22 -10.12 20.14
CA GLY A 115 11.25 -11.10 19.66
C GLY A 115 11.40 -11.46 18.18
N GLY A 116 10.46 -12.25 17.68
CA GLY A 116 10.45 -12.78 16.34
C GLY A 116 11.38 -13.98 16.12
N THR A 117 11.38 -14.47 14.88
CA THR A 117 12.37 -15.45 14.41
C THR A 117 13.78 -14.85 14.40
N GLU A 118 14.80 -15.72 14.31
CA GLU A 118 16.21 -15.28 14.25
C GLU A 118 16.42 -14.21 13.17
N GLY A 119 17.00 -13.07 13.57
CA GLY A 119 17.26 -11.92 12.69
C GLY A 119 16.09 -10.93 12.54
N SER A 120 14.85 -11.30 12.84
CA SER A 120 13.66 -10.46 12.59
C SER A 120 13.67 -9.13 13.33
N ALA A 121 14.12 -9.11 14.59
CA ALA A 121 14.18 -7.87 15.35
C ALA A 121 15.18 -6.87 14.76
N ALA A 122 16.34 -7.35 14.29
CA ALA A 122 17.34 -6.51 13.63
C ALA A 122 16.86 -6.04 12.26
N ALA A 123 16.25 -6.93 11.47
CA ALA A 123 15.67 -6.60 10.18
C ALA A 123 14.56 -5.54 10.31
N LEU A 124 13.62 -5.72 11.25
CA LEU A 124 12.57 -4.73 11.51
C LEU A 124 13.16 -3.40 12.00
N SER A 125 14.23 -3.46 12.80
CA SER A 125 14.93 -2.24 13.22
C SER A 125 15.42 -1.47 12.02
N GLU A 126 16.11 -2.10 11.06
CA GLU A 126 16.63 -1.45 9.85
C GLU A 126 15.53 -0.97 8.91
N ILE A 127 14.47 -1.76 8.67
CA ILE A 127 13.30 -1.36 7.85
C ILE A 127 12.68 -0.05 8.38
N MET A 128 12.67 0.15 9.70
CA MET A 128 12.07 1.33 10.31
C MET A 128 13.01 2.56 10.36
N ARG A 129 14.19 2.54 9.73
CA ARG A 129 15.17 3.64 9.81
C ARG A 129 15.09 4.63 8.67
N ASP A 130 14.73 4.18 7.48
CA ASP A 130 14.70 5.01 6.28
C ASP A 130 13.29 5.56 6.04
N ILE A 131 13.18 6.62 5.25
CA ILE A 131 11.88 7.19 4.90
C ILE A 131 11.80 7.65 3.45
N ARG A 132 10.57 7.60 2.93
CA ARG A 132 10.06 8.49 1.89
C ARG A 132 9.14 9.53 2.53
N TRP A 133 9.17 10.76 2.05
CA TRP A 133 8.32 11.81 2.62
C TRP A 133 7.91 12.90 1.63
N GLN A 134 6.78 13.54 1.94
CA GLN A 134 6.25 14.68 1.25
C GLN A 134 6.06 15.84 2.23
N GLY A 135 6.46 17.04 1.82
CA GLY A 135 6.18 18.25 2.59
C GLY A 135 4.73 18.71 2.41
N ALA A 136 4.11 19.15 3.51
CA ALA A 136 2.80 19.78 3.49
C ALA A 136 2.77 20.97 2.51
N PRO A 137 1.64 21.20 1.79
CA PRO A 137 0.33 20.58 1.98
C PRO A 137 0.07 19.32 1.13
N ASN A 138 1.06 18.82 0.40
CA ASN A 138 0.85 17.71 -0.53
C ASN A 138 0.85 16.36 0.19
N ALA A 139 0.11 15.39 -0.35
CA ALA A 139 0.09 14.02 0.15
C ALA A 139 1.28 13.21 -0.38
N LEU A 140 1.73 12.23 0.42
CA LEU A 140 2.47 11.07 -0.07
C LEU A 140 1.44 10.03 -0.48
N ASP A 141 1.52 9.55 -1.71
CA ASP A 141 0.56 8.58 -2.24
C ASP A 141 1.13 7.16 -2.21
N VAL A 142 0.34 6.21 -1.72
CA VAL A 142 0.63 4.77 -1.83
C VAL A 142 -0.47 4.13 -2.66
N SER A 143 -0.10 3.62 -3.84
CA SER A 143 -1.02 2.92 -4.75
C SER A 143 -0.77 1.43 -4.71
N VAL A 144 -1.83 0.64 -4.59
CA VAL A 144 -1.79 -0.83 -4.68
C VAL A 144 -2.63 -1.29 -5.86
N ALA A 145 -2.03 -2.05 -6.76
CA ALA A 145 -2.69 -2.62 -7.94
C ALA A 145 -2.58 -4.14 -7.96
N GLY A 146 -3.47 -4.80 -8.72
CA GLY A 146 -3.48 -6.26 -8.86
C GLY A 146 -4.22 -7.02 -7.75
N LEU A 147 -4.86 -6.31 -6.81
CA LEU A 147 -5.70 -6.94 -5.79
C LEU A 147 -6.96 -7.55 -6.43
N THR A 148 -7.39 -8.70 -5.91
CA THR A 148 -8.66 -9.33 -6.28
C THR A 148 -9.83 -8.50 -5.77
N ALA A 149 -10.74 -8.11 -6.67
CA ALA A 149 -11.92 -7.32 -6.34
C ALA A 149 -12.88 -8.08 -5.40
N GLY A 150 -13.55 -7.34 -4.51
CA GLY A 150 -14.51 -7.89 -3.54
C GLY A 150 -13.89 -8.64 -2.36
N SER A 151 -12.55 -8.70 -2.26
CA SER A 151 -11.85 -9.29 -1.13
C SER A 151 -11.54 -8.24 -0.05
N THR A 152 -11.49 -8.69 1.21
CA THR A 152 -11.06 -7.86 2.34
C THR A 152 -9.56 -8.00 2.53
N TYR A 153 -8.86 -6.86 2.60
CA TYR A 153 -7.43 -6.81 2.86
C TYR A 153 -7.15 -6.08 4.17
N LYS A 154 -6.11 -6.51 4.86
CA LYS A 154 -5.54 -5.78 5.99
C LYS A 154 -4.37 -4.95 5.47
N VAL A 155 -4.40 -3.66 5.77
CA VAL A 155 -3.25 -2.76 5.58
C VAL A 155 -2.65 -2.50 6.94
N GLN A 156 -1.35 -2.76 7.09
CA GLN A 156 -0.56 -2.41 8.27
C GLN A 156 0.51 -1.43 7.84
N LEU A 157 0.48 -0.22 8.40
CA LEU A 157 1.46 0.84 8.15
C LEU A 157 2.37 0.96 9.38
N LEU A 158 3.67 1.04 9.15
CA LEU A 158 4.67 1.22 10.20
C LEU A 158 5.24 2.64 10.10
N PHE A 159 5.31 3.34 11.22
CA PHE A 159 5.80 4.71 11.29
C PHE A 159 6.91 4.79 12.33
N ASN A 160 7.96 5.55 12.02
CA ASN A 160 9.04 5.86 12.94
C ASN A 160 9.51 7.31 12.72
N GLU A 161 9.38 8.15 13.74
CA GLU A 161 9.84 9.53 13.68
C GLU A 161 11.28 9.59 14.21
N GLY A 162 12.20 10.03 13.35
CA GLY A 162 13.63 10.04 13.62
C GLY A 162 14.17 11.32 14.24
N ALA A 163 13.32 12.35 14.42
CA ALA A 163 13.71 13.61 15.01
C ALA A 163 12.72 14.05 16.07
N ASP A 164 13.16 14.95 16.96
CA ASP A 164 12.29 15.59 17.94
C ASP A 164 11.37 16.62 17.26
N ARG A 165 10.26 16.13 16.70
CA ARG A 165 9.29 16.93 15.94
C ARG A 165 7.87 16.42 16.18
N ASP A 166 6.97 17.35 16.49
CA ASP A 166 5.54 17.08 16.59
C ASP A 166 4.89 17.16 15.20
N ARG A 167 4.94 16.05 14.46
CA ARG A 167 4.27 15.94 13.16
C ARG A 167 2.90 15.28 13.27
N GLY A 168 1.93 15.87 12.60
CA GLY A 168 0.60 15.30 12.37
C GLY A 168 0.35 15.16 10.88
N TRP A 169 -0.40 14.13 10.53
CA TRP A 169 -0.89 13.90 9.18
C TRP A 169 -2.23 13.15 9.26
N ASP A 170 -3.01 13.29 8.21
CA ASP A 170 -4.21 12.50 8.01
C ASP A 170 -3.89 11.31 7.11
N ILE A 171 -4.59 10.19 7.32
CA ILE A 171 -4.51 9.01 6.45
C ILE A 171 -5.87 8.87 5.77
N ALA A 172 -5.86 8.98 4.45
CA ALA A 172 -7.01 8.67 3.60
C ALA A 172 -6.74 7.37 2.83
N VAL A 173 -7.78 6.57 2.62
CA VAL A 173 -7.70 5.31 1.87
C VAL A 173 -8.72 5.39 0.74
N ASN A 174 -8.23 5.32 -0.50
CA ASN A 174 -9.01 5.45 -1.74
C ASN A 174 -9.64 6.83 -2.01
N GLY A 175 -9.09 7.90 -1.42
CA GLY A 175 -9.59 9.27 -1.60
C GLY A 175 -10.96 9.50 -0.98
#